data_AF-A0A9P7X978-F1
#
_entry.id   AF-A0A9P7X978-F1
#
_cell.length_a   1.000
_cell.length_b   1.000
_cell.length_c   1.000
_cell.angle_alpha   90.00
_cell.angle_beta   90.00
_cell.angle_gamma   90.00
#
_symmetry.space_group_name_H-M   'P 1'
#
loop_
_entity.id
_entity.type
_entity.pdbx_description
1 polymer ?
#
loop_
_entity_poly.entity_id
_entity_poly.type
_entity_poly.pdbx_seq_one_letter_code
_entity_poly.pdbx_strand_id
1 'polypeptide(L)'
;MSETMTTTTAPAGVATVPVVLKTRTGYVIPTENYMIPTSWRRFHLSQLINKVLALPQPVPFDFIVRGEMLRTSLGDWCAVKGIEEEETLDIEYIESVLPPERVSSIPHPDWVSSISCHLKGYFLTGSYDSCVRLYNDRQELLHTISSHSAPVSSVCFIPRPEADSSETQLVASSSYDTACHIVSIPMDNMNTTDDEERPPLKALASLQLHTAPVSSVTSNLSGSTLLTAGWDSYIGVWTTDIPESDEVDEVVHTNIEADRRKRRKVKKDENAPVRKAPQTVMKSHTSRISSLQWSPVSSEPKIVFSCSWDFTARSWDVEAGVCTATMTAAEKAMLDIAVTCNGRNLISANGDRTASVFAIGSSGPPSHLSHTSPVSSIAAHPTSAHHVASGCMDGIVRIWDLRNTKSAVESFVATGDQQGPGKEGKKLLASKVLSLDWSQGNLVGCGGEKGVDIFRVKLGN
;
A
#
# COMPACT_ATOMS: atom_id res chain seq x y z
N MET A 1 -67.95 -45.85 -11.92
CA MET A 1 -67.77 -44.97 -10.74
C MET A 1 -66.78 -45.67 -9.84
N SER A 2 -65.55 -45.27 -9.61
CA SER A 2 -64.70 -44.16 -10.06
C SER A 2 -63.31 -44.58 -9.55
N GLU A 3 -62.37 -44.90 -10.45
CA GLU A 3 -60.98 -45.17 -10.07
C GLU A 3 -60.35 -43.86 -9.60
N THR A 4 -59.93 -43.83 -8.35
CA THR A 4 -59.14 -42.75 -7.76
C THR A 4 -57.74 -42.79 -8.34
N MET A 5 -57.48 -41.95 -9.34
CA MET A 5 -56.13 -41.61 -9.79
C MET A 5 -55.41 -40.86 -8.65
N THR A 6 -54.51 -41.55 -7.99
CA THR A 6 -53.44 -40.93 -7.20
C THR A 6 -52.49 -40.23 -8.18
N THR A 7 -52.60 -38.90 -8.25
CA THR A 7 -51.63 -38.05 -8.93
C THR A 7 -50.31 -38.12 -8.18
N THR A 8 -49.40 -38.96 -8.68
CA THR A 8 -47.98 -38.93 -8.34
C THR A 8 -47.42 -37.57 -8.76
N THR A 9 -47.27 -36.65 -7.82
CA THR A 9 -46.51 -35.41 -8.01
C THR A 9 -45.10 -35.77 -8.45
N ALA A 10 -44.75 -35.40 -9.68
CA ALA A 10 -43.38 -35.42 -10.17
C ALA A 10 -42.48 -34.59 -9.23
N PRO A 11 -41.22 -34.99 -8.98
CA PRO A 11 -40.30 -34.15 -8.24
C PRO A 11 -40.15 -32.83 -9.01
N ALA A 12 -40.36 -31.70 -8.32
CA ALA A 12 -40.16 -30.38 -8.90
C ALA A 12 -38.77 -30.34 -9.54
N GLY A 13 -38.72 -30.18 -10.87
CA GLY A 13 -37.47 -30.04 -11.60
C GLY A 13 -36.68 -28.90 -10.98
N VAL A 14 -35.46 -29.20 -10.54
CA VAL A 14 -34.57 -28.16 -10.00
C VAL A 14 -34.32 -27.20 -11.15
N ALA A 15 -34.76 -25.94 -11.03
CA ALA A 15 -34.52 -24.92 -12.05
C ALA A 15 -33.01 -24.82 -12.29
N THR A 16 -32.59 -24.96 -13.55
CA THR A 16 -31.19 -24.92 -13.97
C THR A 16 -30.97 -23.78 -14.95
N VAL A 17 -29.76 -23.23 -14.94
CA VAL A 17 -29.34 -22.15 -15.83
C VAL A 17 -28.14 -22.65 -16.63
N PRO A 18 -28.09 -22.40 -17.95
CA PRO A 18 -26.91 -22.68 -18.76
C PRO A 18 -25.77 -21.70 -18.41
N VAL A 19 -24.61 -22.24 -18.06
CA VAL A 19 -23.44 -21.46 -17.64
C VAL A 19 -22.20 -21.88 -18.43
N VAL A 20 -21.43 -20.91 -18.90
CA VAL A 20 -20.09 -21.11 -19.44
C VAL A 20 -19.07 -20.61 -18.43
N LEU A 21 -18.21 -21.53 -17.97
CA LEU A 21 -17.17 -21.24 -16.99
C LEU A 21 -15.86 -20.88 -17.72
N LYS A 22 -15.35 -19.68 -17.45
CA LYS A 22 -14.08 -19.17 -17.97
C LYS A 22 -13.13 -18.91 -16.81
N THR A 23 -11.83 -19.05 -17.03
CA THR A 23 -10.84 -18.66 -16.03
C THR A 23 -9.60 -18.10 -16.69
N ARG A 24 -8.86 -17.33 -15.90
CA ARG A 24 -7.50 -16.88 -16.20
C ARG A 24 -6.47 -17.51 -15.26
N THR A 25 -6.92 -18.38 -14.37
CA THR A 25 -6.07 -19.13 -13.42
C THR A 25 -5.46 -20.36 -14.10
N GLY A 26 -4.51 -21.03 -13.43
CA GLY A 26 -3.95 -22.30 -13.92
C GLY A 26 -4.94 -23.48 -13.91
N TYR A 27 -6.12 -23.31 -13.32
CA TYR A 27 -7.12 -24.36 -13.11
C TYR A 27 -8.14 -24.43 -14.23
N VAL A 28 -7.72 -24.82 -15.44
CA VAL A 28 -8.59 -24.80 -16.63
C VAL A 28 -9.50 -26.03 -16.67
N ILE A 29 -10.81 -25.80 -16.81
CA ILE A 29 -11.82 -26.83 -17.12
C ILE A 29 -12.33 -26.67 -18.56
N PRO A 30 -12.91 -27.72 -19.18
CA PRO A 30 -13.50 -27.63 -20.51
C PRO A 30 -14.52 -26.51 -20.62
N THR A 31 -14.43 -25.68 -21.66
CA THR A 31 -15.38 -24.58 -21.90
C THR A 31 -16.62 -25.12 -22.61
N GLU A 32 -17.49 -25.77 -21.84
CA GLU A 32 -18.77 -26.32 -22.29
C GLU A 32 -19.95 -25.63 -21.58
N ASN A 33 -21.16 -25.83 -22.09
CA ASN A 33 -22.38 -25.37 -21.44
C ASN A 33 -22.70 -26.32 -20.27
N TYR A 34 -22.51 -25.83 -19.04
CA TYR A 34 -22.88 -26.54 -17.83
C TYR A 34 -24.28 -26.13 -17.39
N MET A 35 -25.17 -27.12 -17.17
CA MET A 35 -26.49 -26.86 -16.58
C MET A 35 -26.37 -26.85 -15.07
N ILE A 36 -26.43 -25.66 -14.46
CA ILE A 36 -26.19 -25.46 -13.04
C ILE A 36 -27.51 -25.11 -12.32
N PRO A 37 -27.84 -25.76 -11.20
CA PRO A 37 -28.99 -25.38 -10.38
C PRO A 37 -28.97 -23.92 -9.93
N THR A 38 -30.11 -23.23 -10.01
CA THR A 38 -30.27 -21.83 -9.56
C THR A 38 -29.97 -21.63 -8.07
N SER A 39 -30.14 -22.67 -7.26
CA SER A 39 -29.84 -22.67 -5.83
C SER A 39 -28.34 -22.66 -5.50
N TRP A 40 -27.48 -22.91 -6.49
CA TRP A 40 -26.05 -22.96 -6.25
C TRP A 40 -25.50 -21.59 -5.91
N ARG A 41 -24.58 -21.60 -4.94
CA ARG A 41 -23.84 -20.45 -4.43
C ARG A 41 -22.36 -20.70 -4.69
N ARG A 42 -21.53 -19.70 -4.39
CA ARG A 42 -20.06 -19.78 -4.48
C ARG A 42 -19.48 -21.13 -4.02
N PHE A 43 -19.89 -21.62 -2.84
CA PHE A 43 -19.38 -22.88 -2.29
C PHE A 43 -19.64 -24.09 -3.21
N HIS A 44 -20.87 -24.24 -3.72
CA HIS A 44 -21.24 -25.36 -4.59
C HIS A 44 -20.50 -25.30 -5.94
N LEU A 45 -20.38 -24.10 -6.52
CA LEU A 45 -19.63 -23.87 -7.75
C LEU A 45 -18.13 -24.18 -7.56
N SER A 46 -17.54 -23.78 -6.44
CA SER A 46 -16.14 -24.10 -6.11
C SER A 46 -15.96 -25.61 -5.93
N GLN A 47 -16.91 -26.32 -5.30
CA GLN A 47 -16.88 -27.78 -5.22
C GLN A 47 -16.98 -28.46 -6.58
N LEU A 48 -17.76 -27.93 -7.51
CA LEU A 48 -17.83 -28.45 -8.89
C LEU A 48 -16.44 -28.41 -9.53
N ILE A 49 -15.78 -27.25 -9.50
CA ILE A 49 -14.46 -27.07 -10.10
C ILE A 49 -13.43 -28.02 -9.49
N ASN A 50 -13.38 -28.11 -8.15
CA ASN A 50 -12.47 -29.01 -7.45
C ASN A 50 -12.70 -30.48 -7.80
N LYS A 51 -13.95 -30.90 -7.99
CA LYS A 51 -14.29 -32.27 -8.40
C LYS A 51 -13.89 -32.55 -9.84
N VAL A 52 -14.15 -31.63 -10.76
CA VAL A 52 -13.81 -31.77 -12.19
C VAL A 52 -12.29 -31.86 -12.38
N LEU A 53 -11.53 -31.06 -11.64
CA LEU A 53 -10.07 -31.04 -11.70
C LEU A 53 -9.40 -32.14 -10.87
N ALA A 54 -10.16 -32.87 -10.04
CA ALA A 54 -9.67 -33.90 -9.12
C ALA A 54 -8.45 -33.44 -8.28
N LEU A 55 -8.50 -32.20 -7.77
CA LEU A 55 -7.39 -31.62 -7.02
C LEU A 55 -7.16 -32.37 -5.69
N PRO A 56 -5.90 -32.63 -5.30
CA PRO A 56 -5.57 -33.33 -4.06
C PRO A 56 -5.93 -32.53 -2.81
N GLN A 57 -5.92 -31.19 -2.92
CA GLN A 57 -6.39 -30.27 -1.89
C GLN A 57 -7.43 -29.32 -2.51
N PRO A 58 -8.58 -29.10 -1.84
CA PRO A 58 -9.61 -28.23 -2.37
C PRO A 58 -9.16 -26.76 -2.33
N VAL A 59 -9.23 -26.09 -3.48
CA VAL A 59 -8.92 -24.67 -3.62
C VAL A 59 -10.24 -23.87 -3.64
N PRO A 60 -10.41 -22.86 -2.77
CA PRO A 60 -11.60 -22.02 -2.80
C PRO A 60 -11.57 -21.09 -4.02
N PHE A 61 -12.71 -20.99 -4.72
CA PHE A 61 -12.88 -20.11 -5.87
C PHE A 61 -13.97 -19.06 -5.63
N ASP A 62 -13.74 -17.87 -6.18
CA ASP A 62 -14.70 -16.78 -6.32
C ASP A 62 -15.18 -16.70 -7.78
N PHE A 63 -16.39 -16.17 -7.97
CA PHE A 63 -17.07 -16.15 -9.26
C PHE A 63 -17.48 -14.73 -9.60
N ILE A 64 -17.07 -14.28 -10.79
CA ILE A 64 -17.38 -12.97 -11.36
C ILE A 64 -18.37 -13.18 -12.50
N VAL A 65 -19.54 -12.55 -12.40
CA VAL A 65 -20.59 -12.59 -13.43
C VAL A 65 -20.83 -11.18 -13.94
N ARG A 66 -20.60 -10.93 -15.24
CA ARG A 66 -20.68 -9.59 -15.86
C ARG A 66 -19.92 -8.49 -15.08
N GLY A 67 -18.75 -8.83 -14.52
CA GLY A 67 -17.91 -7.91 -13.76
C GLY A 67 -18.34 -7.67 -12.31
N GLU A 68 -19.27 -8.45 -11.75
CA GLU A 68 -19.67 -8.42 -10.34
C GLU A 68 -19.35 -9.74 -9.65
N MET A 69 -18.84 -9.70 -8.41
CA MET A 69 -18.67 -10.91 -7.60
C MET A 69 -20.02 -11.49 -7.17
N LEU A 70 -20.19 -12.79 -7.38
CA LEU A 70 -21.37 -13.55 -6.95
C LEU A 70 -21.34 -13.77 -5.44
N ARG A 71 -22.16 -13.01 -4.71
CA ARG A 71 -22.34 -13.16 -3.24
C ARG A 71 -23.61 -13.91 -2.83
N THR A 72 -24.56 -14.08 -3.74
CA THR A 72 -25.85 -14.74 -3.52
C THR A 72 -25.93 -16.07 -4.28
N SER A 73 -27.11 -16.68 -4.35
CA SER A 73 -27.35 -17.77 -5.32
C SER A 73 -27.41 -17.22 -6.74
N LEU A 74 -27.18 -18.09 -7.74
CA LEU A 74 -27.32 -17.74 -9.15
C LEU A 74 -28.76 -17.28 -9.46
N GLY A 75 -29.77 -17.97 -8.91
CA GLY A 75 -31.18 -17.61 -9.09
C GLY A 75 -31.51 -16.22 -8.55
N ASP A 76 -31.08 -15.90 -7.32
CA ASP A 76 -31.30 -14.58 -6.73
C ASP A 76 -30.60 -13.48 -7.53
N TRP A 77 -29.39 -13.77 -8.04
CA TRP A 77 -28.63 -12.82 -8.85
C TRP A 77 -29.32 -12.56 -10.20
N CYS A 78 -29.80 -13.61 -10.89
CA CYS A 78 -30.56 -13.46 -12.13
C CYS A 78 -31.86 -12.68 -11.91
N ALA A 79 -32.58 -12.95 -10.81
CA ALA A 79 -33.82 -12.24 -10.47
C ALA A 79 -33.59 -10.75 -10.24
N VAL A 80 -32.51 -10.37 -9.53
CA VAL A 80 -32.15 -8.96 -9.29
C VAL A 80 -31.74 -8.25 -10.58
N LYS A 81 -31.09 -8.96 -11.51
CA LYS A 81 -30.63 -8.40 -12.79
C LYS A 81 -31.67 -8.48 -13.91
N GLY A 82 -32.80 -9.13 -13.68
CA GLY A 82 -33.86 -9.31 -14.67
C GLY A 82 -33.43 -10.19 -15.86
N ILE A 83 -32.58 -11.18 -15.61
CA ILE A 83 -32.11 -12.11 -16.65
C ILE A 83 -33.11 -13.26 -16.78
N GLU A 84 -33.51 -13.57 -18.01
CA GLU A 84 -34.40 -14.69 -18.32
C GLU A 84 -33.67 -16.03 -18.12
N GLU A 85 -34.40 -17.08 -17.70
CA GLU A 85 -33.82 -18.38 -17.31
C GLU A 85 -33.11 -19.13 -18.47
N GLU A 86 -33.34 -18.72 -19.72
CA GLU A 86 -32.71 -19.30 -20.92
C GLU A 86 -31.42 -18.59 -21.36
N GLU A 87 -31.07 -17.43 -20.78
CA GLU A 87 -29.85 -16.71 -21.18
C GLU A 87 -28.60 -17.40 -20.61
N THR A 88 -27.65 -17.76 -21.49
CA THR A 88 -26.38 -18.35 -21.08
C THR A 88 -25.52 -17.36 -20.32
N LEU A 89 -25.14 -17.71 -19.09
CA LEU A 89 -24.28 -16.87 -18.26
C LEU A 89 -22.80 -17.17 -18.48
N ASP A 90 -22.05 -16.14 -18.84
CA ASP A 90 -20.59 -16.15 -18.78
C ASP A 90 -20.12 -15.87 -17.35
N ILE A 91 -19.50 -16.87 -16.72
CA ILE A 91 -18.96 -16.77 -15.36
C ILE A 91 -17.45 -16.96 -15.40
N GLU A 92 -16.72 -15.93 -14.98
CA GLU A 92 -15.28 -16.02 -14.76
C GLU A 92 -15.02 -16.45 -13.32
N TYR A 93 -14.25 -17.53 -13.10
CA TYR A 93 -13.84 -17.93 -11.75
C TYR A 93 -12.37 -17.67 -11.50
N ILE A 94 -12.07 -17.26 -10.27
CA ILE A 94 -10.73 -16.89 -9.79
C ILE A 94 -10.47 -17.56 -8.45
N GLU A 95 -9.21 -17.77 -8.10
CA GLU A 95 -8.86 -18.26 -6.77
C GLU A 95 -9.24 -17.21 -5.70
N SER A 96 -9.83 -17.67 -4.61
CA SER A 96 -10.27 -16.81 -3.52
C SER A 96 -9.12 -16.34 -2.66
N VAL A 97 -9.18 -15.09 -2.22
CA VAL A 97 -8.31 -14.60 -1.14
C VAL A 97 -8.73 -15.26 0.16
N LEU A 98 -7.77 -15.87 0.86
CA LEU A 98 -8.05 -16.47 2.17
C LEU A 98 -8.17 -15.37 3.24
N PRO A 99 -8.99 -15.58 4.28
CA PRO A 99 -9.10 -14.63 5.39
C PRO A 99 -7.72 -14.27 5.95
N PRO A 100 -7.38 -12.96 6.05
CA PRO A 100 -6.08 -12.53 6.55
C PRO A 100 -5.81 -12.98 7.98
N GLU A 101 -4.64 -13.57 8.21
CA GLU A 101 -4.21 -14.03 9.53
C GLU A 101 -3.32 -12.97 10.18
N ARG A 102 -3.65 -12.50 11.39
CA ARG A 102 -2.78 -11.59 12.15
C ARG A 102 -1.54 -12.35 12.62
N VAL A 103 -0.37 -11.96 12.14
CA VAL A 103 0.92 -12.58 12.45
C VAL A 103 1.52 -11.96 13.71
N SER A 104 1.46 -10.64 13.81
CA SER A 104 2.11 -9.90 14.90
C SER A 104 1.44 -8.56 15.19
N SER A 105 1.73 -8.06 16.40
CA SER A 105 1.35 -6.73 16.86
C SER A 105 2.50 -6.12 17.66
N ILE A 106 3.01 -4.99 17.19
CA ILE A 106 4.16 -4.31 17.75
C ILE A 106 3.67 -3.00 18.38
N PRO A 107 3.58 -2.93 19.72
CA PRO A 107 3.16 -1.71 20.39
C PRO A 107 4.20 -0.61 20.20
N HIS A 108 3.73 0.62 20.00
CA HIS A 108 4.58 1.81 19.88
C HIS A 108 4.19 2.84 20.94
N PRO A 109 5.13 3.70 21.38
CA PRO A 109 4.84 4.72 22.38
C PRO A 109 3.93 5.84 21.85
N ASP A 110 3.93 6.07 20.54
CA ASP A 110 3.12 7.06 19.84
C ASP A 110 2.64 6.51 18.49
N TRP A 111 1.85 7.31 17.76
CA TRP A 111 1.28 6.93 16.47
C TRP A 111 2.36 6.59 15.45
N VAL A 112 2.09 5.58 14.63
CA VAL A 112 2.98 5.16 13.55
C VAL A 112 2.51 5.84 12.27
N SER A 113 3.37 6.72 11.74
CA SER A 113 3.08 7.52 10.55
C SER A 113 3.33 6.76 9.26
N SER A 114 4.33 5.88 9.24
CA SER A 114 4.76 5.17 8.03
C SER A 114 5.33 3.80 8.38
N ILE A 115 5.06 2.81 7.54
CA ILE A 115 5.63 1.47 7.62
C ILE A 115 6.23 1.06 6.28
N SER A 116 7.37 0.37 6.31
CA SER A 116 7.91 -0.32 5.14
C SER A 116 8.30 -1.76 5.49
N CYS A 117 7.85 -2.69 4.65
CA CYS A 117 8.07 -4.13 4.71
C CYS A 117 8.66 -4.68 3.41
N HIS A 118 9.24 -3.80 2.57
CA HIS A 118 9.88 -4.17 1.32
C HIS A 118 11.08 -5.10 1.50
N LEU A 119 11.84 -4.94 2.59
CA LEU A 119 12.97 -5.82 2.91
C LEU A 119 12.46 -7.08 3.62
N LYS A 120 12.69 -8.25 3.02
CA LYS A 120 12.23 -9.52 3.57
C LYS A 120 12.82 -9.76 4.96
N GLY A 121 11.95 -9.96 5.94
CA GLY A 121 12.33 -10.27 7.32
C GLY A 121 12.59 -9.04 8.20
N TYR A 122 12.40 -7.83 7.68
CA TYR A 122 12.58 -6.60 8.43
C TYR A 122 11.40 -5.65 8.26
N PHE A 123 11.06 -4.93 9.32
CA PHE A 123 10.02 -3.91 9.32
C PHE A 123 10.60 -2.59 9.77
N LEU A 124 10.47 -1.57 8.93
CA LEU A 124 10.85 -0.21 9.25
C LEU A 124 9.61 0.59 9.57
N THR A 125 9.68 1.37 10.65
CA THR A 125 8.54 2.16 11.13
C THR A 125 9.00 3.58 11.43
N GLY A 126 8.21 4.56 11.01
CA GLY A 126 8.34 5.96 11.41
C GLY A 126 7.23 6.29 12.40
N SER A 127 7.56 7.01 13.46
CA SER A 127 6.58 7.38 14.50
C SER A 127 6.55 8.89 14.76
N TYR A 128 5.44 9.33 15.34
CA TYR A 128 5.21 10.72 15.74
C TYR A 128 6.11 11.16 16.90
N ASP A 129 6.72 10.22 17.60
CA ASP A 129 7.74 10.46 18.64
C ASP A 129 9.12 10.86 18.09
N SER A 130 9.20 11.23 16.81
CA SER A 130 10.42 11.59 16.05
C SER A 130 11.42 10.45 15.81
N CYS A 131 11.09 9.21 16.20
CA CYS A 131 11.99 8.07 16.05
C CYS A 131 11.62 7.19 14.85
N VAL A 132 12.65 6.62 14.24
CA VAL A 132 12.55 5.54 13.25
C VAL A 132 13.02 4.25 13.90
N ARG A 133 12.25 3.16 13.78
CA ARG A 133 12.58 1.87 14.40
C ARG A 133 12.64 0.77 13.36
N LEU A 134 13.65 -0.08 13.50
CA LEU A 134 13.82 -1.30 12.72
C LEU A 134 13.52 -2.51 13.58
N TYR A 135 12.62 -3.37 13.12
CA TYR A 135 12.27 -4.64 13.76
C TYR A 135 12.67 -5.81 12.84
N ASN A 136 12.97 -6.96 13.44
CA ASN A 136 13.12 -8.22 12.71
C ASN A 136 11.75 -8.95 12.56
N ASP A 137 11.77 -10.12 11.91
CA ASP A 137 10.63 -11.01 11.73
C ASP A 137 10.07 -11.58 13.05
N ARG A 138 10.91 -11.63 14.09
CA ARG A 138 10.55 -12.02 15.47
C ARG A 138 9.95 -10.88 16.29
N GLN A 139 9.81 -9.68 15.72
CA GLN A 139 9.30 -8.47 16.38
C GLN A 139 10.24 -7.89 17.44
N GLU A 140 11.51 -8.29 17.41
CA GLU A 140 12.53 -7.72 18.27
C GLU A 140 12.98 -6.39 17.66
N LEU A 141 13.05 -5.36 18.50
CA LEU A 141 13.58 -4.06 18.13
C LEU A 141 15.09 -4.19 17.93
N LEU A 142 15.56 -3.94 16.72
CA LEU A 142 16.99 -3.98 16.39
C LEU A 142 17.64 -2.62 16.64
N HIS A 143 17.03 -1.56 16.12
CA HIS A 143 17.62 -0.22 16.16
C HIS A 143 16.55 0.84 16.34
N THR A 144 16.86 1.85 17.15
CA THR A 144 16.09 3.09 17.27
C THR A 144 16.95 4.25 16.78
N ILE A 145 16.44 4.99 15.81
CA ILE A 145 17.11 6.12 15.17
C ILE A 145 16.34 7.38 15.55
N SER A 146 16.99 8.26 16.31
CA SER A 146 16.45 9.54 16.75
C SER A 146 17.22 10.68 16.07
N SER A 147 17.16 10.74 14.73
CA SER A 147 17.84 11.78 13.94
C SER A 147 17.01 13.06 13.77
N HIS A 148 15.69 12.98 13.97
CA HIS A 148 14.77 14.08 13.70
C HIS A 148 14.39 14.86 14.95
N SER A 149 14.00 16.12 14.76
CA SER A 149 13.53 17.00 15.83
C SER A 149 12.00 17.11 15.90
N ALA A 150 11.31 16.55 14.91
CA ALA A 150 9.87 16.57 14.75
C ALA A 150 9.34 15.19 14.30
N PRO A 151 8.01 14.97 14.31
CA PRO A 151 7.39 13.72 13.86
C PRO A 151 7.91 13.24 12.50
N VAL A 152 8.26 11.95 12.41
CA VAL A 152 8.62 11.33 11.14
C VAL A 152 7.36 11.19 10.31
N SER A 153 7.43 11.53 9.01
CA SER A 153 6.29 11.48 8.10
C SER A 153 6.30 10.22 7.23
N SER A 154 7.45 9.89 6.66
CA SER A 154 7.63 8.76 5.74
C SER A 154 9.02 8.16 5.86
N VAL A 155 9.10 6.84 5.72
CA VAL A 155 10.34 6.05 5.78
C VAL A 155 10.48 5.16 4.54
N CYS A 156 11.71 4.93 4.10
CA CYS A 156 12.00 4.10 2.93
C CYS A 156 13.35 3.39 3.08
N PHE A 157 13.41 2.11 2.67
CA PHE A 157 14.68 1.40 2.47
C PHE A 157 15.27 1.78 1.13
N ILE A 158 16.55 2.13 1.10
CA ILE A 158 17.28 2.33 -0.16
C ILE A 158 17.89 0.97 -0.56
N PRO A 159 17.46 0.35 -1.68
CA PRO A 159 18.04 -0.90 -2.15
C PRO A 159 19.54 -0.74 -2.41
N ARG A 160 20.33 -1.78 -2.17
CA ARG A 160 21.72 -1.85 -2.62
C ARG A 160 21.88 -3.05 -3.56
N PRO A 161 22.61 -2.91 -4.67
CA PRO A 161 22.91 -4.04 -5.53
C PRO A 161 23.61 -5.14 -4.73
N GLU A 162 23.22 -6.40 -4.96
CA GLU A 162 23.70 -7.59 -4.22
C GLU A 162 25.23 -7.78 -4.22
N ALA A 163 25.96 -7.05 -5.08
CA ALA A 163 27.43 -7.07 -5.12
C ALA A 163 28.10 -6.46 -3.87
N ASP A 164 27.40 -5.60 -3.12
CA ASP A 164 27.86 -5.04 -1.82
C ASP A 164 27.28 -5.83 -0.65
N SER A 165 27.56 -7.14 -0.64
CA SER A 165 27.04 -8.06 0.36
C SER A 165 27.44 -7.68 1.79
N SER A 166 26.45 -7.21 2.54
CA SER A 166 25.94 -7.81 3.80
C SER A 166 26.14 -7.11 5.14
N GLU A 167 26.91 -6.02 5.28
CA GLU A 167 27.06 -5.44 6.62
C GLU A 167 26.12 -4.26 6.92
N THR A 168 25.77 -3.43 5.93
CA THR A 168 25.01 -2.19 6.19
C THR A 168 23.88 -1.94 5.18
N GLN A 169 22.73 -1.53 5.70
CA GLN A 169 21.54 -1.14 4.95
C GLN A 169 21.30 0.37 5.08
N LEU A 170 21.02 1.04 3.97
CA LEU A 170 20.66 2.46 3.99
C LEU A 170 19.15 2.64 4.17
N VAL A 171 18.80 3.59 5.02
CA VAL A 171 17.42 4.02 5.28
C VAL A 171 17.32 5.52 5.09
N ALA A 172 16.27 5.94 4.41
CA ALA A 172 15.89 7.34 4.32
C ALA A 172 14.63 7.60 5.15
N SER A 173 14.63 8.70 5.89
CA SER A 173 13.50 9.15 6.69
C SER A 173 13.24 10.63 6.46
N SER A 174 11.97 10.98 6.33
CA SER A 174 11.50 12.37 6.17
C SER A 174 10.70 12.79 7.39
N SER A 175 10.74 14.07 7.73
CA SER A 175 10.11 14.61 8.93
C SER A 175 9.45 15.96 8.70
N TYR A 176 8.63 16.34 9.68
CA TYR A 176 7.99 17.65 9.76
C TYR A 176 8.99 18.77 10.09
N ASP A 177 10.23 18.43 10.44
CA ASP A 177 11.35 19.37 10.63
C ASP A 177 11.95 19.92 9.33
N THR A 178 11.31 19.64 8.18
CA THR A 178 11.69 20.03 6.82
C THR A 178 12.94 19.34 6.27
N ALA A 179 13.55 18.42 7.03
CA ALA A 179 14.70 17.66 6.62
C ALA A 179 14.33 16.22 6.25
N CYS A 180 15.11 15.66 5.34
CA CYS A 180 15.19 14.22 5.14
C CYS A 180 16.61 13.76 5.53
N HIS A 181 16.71 12.65 6.25
CA HIS A 181 17.97 12.08 6.70
C HIS A 181 18.22 10.73 6.02
N ILE A 182 19.48 10.48 5.68
CA ILE A 182 19.95 9.16 5.24
C ILE A 182 20.82 8.59 6.36
N VAL A 183 20.48 7.39 6.82
CA VAL A 183 21.15 6.68 7.92
C VAL A 183 21.62 5.33 7.41
N SER A 184 22.83 4.93 7.78
CA SER A 184 23.34 3.57 7.55
C SER A 184 23.15 2.74 8.80
N ILE A 185 22.53 1.56 8.62
CA ILE A 185 22.19 0.64 9.69
C ILE A 185 23.00 -0.63 9.52
N PRO A 186 23.80 -1.05 10.50
CA PRO A 186 24.46 -2.34 10.47
C PRO A 186 23.44 -3.47 10.68
N MET A 187 23.46 -4.47 9.79
CA MET A 187 22.53 -5.60 9.80
C MET A 187 23.06 -6.80 10.62
N ASP A 188 24.37 -6.84 10.91
CA ASP A 188 25.06 -8.00 11.50
C ASP A 188 24.93 -8.11 13.04
N ASN A 189 24.32 -7.12 13.70
CA ASN A 189 24.12 -7.12 15.16
C ASN A 189 22.89 -7.93 15.61
N MET A 190 22.75 -9.15 15.10
CA MET A 190 21.66 -10.09 15.40
C MET A 190 21.75 -10.75 16.79
N ASN A 191 22.87 -10.57 17.53
CA ASN A 191 23.16 -11.36 18.74
C ASN A 191 23.64 -10.57 19.97
N THR A 192 23.69 -9.24 19.97
CA THR A 192 24.03 -8.48 21.18
C THR A 192 22.75 -8.06 21.90
N THR A 193 22.41 -8.77 22.98
CA THR A 193 21.22 -8.58 23.81
C THR A 193 21.25 -7.33 24.69
N ASP A 194 22.34 -6.57 24.67
CA ASP A 194 22.53 -5.40 25.52
C ASP A 194 22.35 -4.11 24.70
N ASP A 195 21.22 -3.44 24.92
CA ASP A 195 20.89 -2.11 24.35
C ASP A 195 21.89 -1.02 24.77
N GLU A 196 22.63 -1.22 25.88
CA GLU A 196 23.50 -0.20 26.47
C GLU A 196 24.86 -0.01 25.76
N GLU A 197 25.30 -0.96 24.91
CA GLU A 197 26.58 -0.87 24.19
C GLU A 197 26.46 -0.48 22.71
N ARG A 198 25.24 -0.29 22.18
CA ARG A 198 25.06 0.05 20.76
C ARG A 198 25.33 1.55 20.53
N PRO A 199 26.31 1.93 19.69
CA PRO A 199 26.55 3.34 19.41
C PRO A 199 25.32 3.95 18.72
N PRO A 200 24.93 5.19 19.08
CA PRO A 200 23.79 5.83 18.45
C PRO A 200 24.03 5.97 16.96
N LEU A 201 23.07 5.48 16.16
CA LEU A 201 23.13 5.60 14.71
C LEU A 201 23.04 7.08 14.32
N LYS A 202 24.06 7.55 13.59
CA LYS A 202 24.15 8.93 13.14
C LYS A 202 23.66 9.06 11.71
N ALA A 203 23.00 10.18 11.44
CA ALA A 203 22.68 10.56 10.06
C ALA A 203 23.98 10.80 9.28
N LEU A 204 24.08 10.18 8.11
CA LEU A 204 25.20 10.36 7.19
C LEU A 204 25.00 11.61 6.34
N ALA A 205 23.76 11.81 5.88
CA ALA A 205 23.40 12.97 5.08
C ALA A 205 22.10 13.62 5.54
N SER A 206 22.06 14.94 5.43
CA SER A 206 20.89 15.78 5.62
C SER A 206 20.51 16.46 4.32
N LEU A 207 19.29 16.19 3.86
CA LEU A 207 18.71 16.74 2.63
C LEU A 207 17.79 17.89 3.04
N GLN A 208 18.24 19.12 2.84
CA GLN A 208 17.50 20.34 3.16
C GLN A 208 17.19 21.10 1.87
N LEU A 209 15.96 20.97 1.41
CA LEU A 209 15.40 21.71 0.29
C LEU A 209 14.09 22.38 0.67
N HIS A 210 13.23 21.63 1.38
CA HIS A 210 11.86 22.03 1.62
C HIS A 210 11.77 23.16 2.65
N THR A 211 10.80 24.05 2.44
CA THR A 211 10.47 25.16 3.35
C THR A 211 9.26 24.85 4.25
N ALA A 212 8.70 23.66 4.08
CA ALA A 212 7.55 23.12 4.79
C ALA A 212 7.78 21.62 5.08
N PRO A 213 6.93 20.96 5.89
CA PRO A 213 7.07 19.54 6.20
C PRO A 213 7.26 18.67 4.96
N VAL A 214 8.23 17.76 5.03
CA VAL A 214 8.45 16.73 4.00
C VAL A 214 7.42 15.62 4.26
N SER A 215 6.60 15.30 3.27
CA SER A 215 5.49 14.34 3.41
C SER A 215 5.87 12.92 3.02
N SER A 216 6.73 12.76 2.02
CA SER A 216 7.06 11.45 1.45
C SER A 216 8.49 11.40 0.95
N VAL A 217 9.12 10.24 1.14
CA VAL A 217 10.46 9.90 0.64
C VAL A 217 10.40 8.54 -0.05
N THR A 218 11.01 8.41 -1.23
CA THR A 218 10.99 7.15 -1.99
C THR A 218 12.25 6.96 -2.82
N SER A 219 12.80 5.75 -2.82
CA SER A 219 14.01 5.41 -3.58
C SER A 219 13.67 4.57 -4.81
N ASN A 220 14.50 4.69 -5.86
CA ASN A 220 14.38 3.83 -7.03
C ASN A 220 14.80 2.39 -6.73
N LEU A 221 14.43 1.46 -7.62
CA LEU A 221 14.75 0.03 -7.49
C LEU A 221 16.26 -0.26 -7.47
N SER A 222 17.07 0.56 -8.13
CA SER A 222 18.53 0.43 -8.13
C SER A 222 19.22 1.10 -6.93
N GLY A 223 18.47 1.88 -6.13
CA GLY A 223 18.97 2.63 -4.99
C GLY A 223 19.98 3.74 -5.30
N SER A 224 20.03 4.23 -6.54
CA SER A 224 20.92 5.34 -6.96
C SER A 224 20.28 6.73 -6.82
N THR A 225 18.95 6.79 -6.79
CA THR A 225 18.18 8.04 -6.76
C THR A 225 17.12 7.98 -5.68
N LEU A 226 17.03 9.06 -4.91
CA LEU A 226 16.05 9.30 -3.87
C LEU A 226 15.21 10.52 -4.23
N LEU A 227 13.92 10.45 -3.96
CA LEU A 227 12.99 11.55 -4.16
C LEU A 227 12.37 11.98 -2.84
N THR A 228 12.19 13.28 -2.66
CA THR A 228 11.48 13.86 -1.53
C THR A 228 10.35 14.75 -2.02
N ALA A 229 9.21 14.75 -1.34
CA ALA A 229 8.11 15.66 -1.60
C ALA A 229 7.73 16.42 -0.33
N GLY A 230 7.38 17.69 -0.50
CA GLY A 230 7.00 18.56 0.60
C GLY A 230 5.62 19.20 0.47
N TRP A 231 5.16 19.76 1.57
CA TRP A 231 3.95 20.59 1.60
C TRP A 231 4.12 21.95 0.91
N ASP A 232 5.34 22.28 0.49
CA ASP A 232 5.70 23.46 -0.30
C ASP A 232 5.54 23.26 -1.81
N SER A 233 4.95 22.13 -2.22
CA SER A 233 4.68 21.75 -3.61
C SER A 233 5.91 21.43 -4.46
N TYR A 234 7.08 21.31 -3.82
CA TYR A 234 8.32 20.92 -4.48
C TYR A 234 8.54 19.41 -4.38
N ILE A 235 9.21 18.86 -5.40
CA ILE A 235 9.79 17.52 -5.39
C ILE A 235 11.30 17.67 -5.58
N GLY A 236 12.08 17.19 -4.62
CA GLY A 236 13.53 17.15 -4.71
C GLY A 236 14.02 15.82 -5.26
N VAL A 237 14.97 15.86 -6.21
CA VAL A 237 15.68 14.70 -6.73
C VAL A 237 17.09 14.69 -6.15
N TRP A 238 17.49 13.56 -5.56
CA TRP A 238 18.75 13.42 -4.85
C TRP A 238 19.47 12.15 -5.31
N THR A 239 20.80 12.19 -5.32
CA THR A 239 21.62 10.97 -5.40
C THR A 239 21.68 10.30 -4.03
N THR A 240 21.92 9.00 -3.98
CA THR A 240 22.14 8.28 -2.72
C THR A 240 23.61 8.27 -2.28
N ASP A 241 24.53 8.59 -3.20
CA ASP A 241 25.97 8.74 -2.91
C ASP A 241 26.22 9.90 -1.93
N ILE A 242 26.91 9.65 -0.83
CA ILE A 242 27.15 10.65 0.21
C ILE A 242 28.48 11.36 -0.10
N PRO A 243 28.47 12.70 -0.31
CA PRO A 243 29.71 13.44 -0.58
C PRO A 243 30.59 13.55 0.67
N GLU A 244 31.89 13.77 0.48
CA GLU A 244 32.87 13.91 1.58
C GLU A 244 32.75 15.26 2.33
N SER A 245 32.12 16.26 1.71
CA SER A 245 31.94 17.61 2.26
C SER A 245 30.53 18.12 2.05
N ASP A 246 30.13 19.10 2.87
CA ASP A 246 28.84 19.78 2.70
C ASP A 246 28.80 20.49 1.35
N GLU A 247 27.77 20.20 0.55
CA GLU A 247 27.51 20.88 -0.71
C GLU A 247 26.74 22.20 -0.49
N VAL A 248 26.11 22.34 0.67
CA VAL A 248 25.29 23.50 1.05
C VAL A 248 25.74 24.02 2.42
N ASP A 249 26.00 25.33 2.49
CA ASP A 249 26.33 26.03 3.74
C ASP A 249 25.15 26.01 4.73
N GLU A 250 25.43 26.14 6.03
CA GLU A 250 24.38 26.35 7.03
C GLU A 250 23.54 27.58 6.67
N VAL A 251 22.23 27.37 6.51
CA VAL A 251 21.27 28.47 6.50
C VAL A 251 21.22 29.04 7.91
N VAL A 252 22.11 29.99 8.20
CA VAL A 252 21.99 30.82 9.41
C VAL A 252 20.70 31.62 9.24
N HIS A 253 19.65 31.29 10.00
CA HIS A 253 18.52 32.20 10.17
C HIS A 253 19.06 33.48 10.79
N THR A 254 19.36 34.46 9.95
CA THR A 254 19.83 35.76 10.37
C THR A 254 18.66 36.47 11.04
N ASN A 255 18.59 36.37 12.38
CA ASN A 255 17.98 37.43 13.17
C ASN A 255 18.76 38.71 12.83
N ILE A 256 18.11 39.63 12.13
CA ILE A 256 18.71 40.78 11.43
C ILE A 256 19.43 41.79 12.35
N GLU A 257 19.50 41.61 13.67
CA GLU A 257 20.04 42.65 14.56
C GLU A 257 21.33 42.34 15.34
N ALA A 258 21.92 41.13 15.26
CA ALA A 258 22.92 40.77 16.28
C ALA A 258 24.36 40.40 15.86
N ASP A 259 24.74 40.21 14.59
CA ASP A 259 26.08 39.58 14.38
C ASP A 259 26.94 40.02 13.18
N ARG A 260 27.10 41.34 13.00
CA ARG A 260 28.26 41.88 12.26
C ARG A 260 29.59 41.83 13.05
N ARG A 261 29.65 41.20 14.22
CA ARG A 261 30.85 41.15 15.07
C ARG A 261 31.05 39.80 15.76
N LYS A 262 31.39 38.78 14.96
CA LYS A 262 32.53 37.85 15.17
C LYS A 262 32.44 36.73 14.13
N ARG A 263 33.17 36.87 13.01
CA ARG A 263 33.63 35.70 12.22
C ARG A 263 34.59 34.89 13.09
N ARG A 264 34.04 34.10 14.00
CA ARG A 264 34.75 33.03 14.69
C ARG A 264 34.40 31.79 13.89
N LYS A 265 35.38 31.19 13.19
CA LYS A 265 35.25 29.86 12.59
C LYS A 265 34.63 28.95 13.65
N VAL A 266 33.34 28.65 13.50
CA VAL A 266 32.68 27.61 14.28
C VAL A 266 33.41 26.33 13.88
N LYS A 267 34.01 25.64 14.86
CA LYS A 267 34.58 24.31 14.61
C LYS A 267 33.42 23.46 14.09
N LYS A 268 33.52 22.98 12.85
CA LYS A 268 32.62 21.97 12.30
C LYS A 268 32.66 20.80 13.27
N ASP A 269 31.51 20.43 13.81
CA ASP A 269 31.38 19.21 14.58
C ASP A 269 31.70 18.06 13.62
N GLU A 270 32.78 17.32 13.85
CA GLU A 270 33.24 16.25 12.94
C GLU A 270 32.19 15.13 12.79
N ASN A 271 31.14 15.15 13.64
CA ASN A 271 30.03 14.21 13.66
C ASN A 271 28.71 14.72 13.03
N ALA A 272 28.65 15.94 12.51
CA ALA A 272 27.41 16.46 11.91
C ALA A 272 27.12 15.77 10.56
N PRO A 273 25.84 15.48 10.23
CA PRO A 273 25.48 14.89 8.94
C PRO A 273 25.87 15.82 7.78
N VAL A 274 26.33 15.22 6.68
CA VAL A 274 26.74 15.97 5.49
C VAL A 274 25.52 16.61 4.82
N ARG A 275 25.56 17.92 4.58
CA ARG A 275 24.47 18.62 3.88
C ARG A 275 24.59 18.45 2.38
N LYS A 276 23.56 17.89 1.75
CA LYS A 276 23.53 17.69 0.29
C LYS A 276 22.69 18.74 -0.41
N ALA A 277 23.04 19.04 -1.66
CA ALA A 277 22.23 19.79 -2.59
C ALA A 277 21.34 18.85 -3.43
N PRO A 278 20.12 19.26 -3.80
CA PRO A 278 19.32 18.49 -4.73
C PRO A 278 19.94 18.55 -6.13
N GLN A 279 19.89 17.43 -6.86
CA GLN A 279 20.32 17.37 -8.26
C GLN A 279 19.35 18.17 -9.15
N THR A 280 18.06 17.96 -8.93
CA THR A 280 16.98 18.62 -9.66
C THR A 280 15.83 18.92 -8.71
N VAL A 281 15.11 20.02 -8.96
CA VAL A 281 13.89 20.37 -8.24
C VAL A 281 12.75 20.45 -9.25
N MET A 282 11.75 19.60 -9.08
CA MET A 282 10.56 19.59 -9.93
C MET A 282 9.44 20.36 -9.24
N LYS A 283 8.76 21.24 -9.98
CA LYS A 283 7.66 22.06 -9.49
C LYS A 283 6.52 22.06 -10.50
N SER A 284 5.33 21.67 -10.06
CA SER A 284 4.14 21.79 -10.90
C SER A 284 2.82 21.73 -10.13
N HIS A 285 2.79 21.05 -8.99
CA HIS A 285 1.63 21.04 -8.10
C HIS A 285 1.33 22.44 -7.55
N THR A 286 0.04 22.75 -7.37
CA THR A 286 -0.42 24.04 -6.84
C THR A 286 -0.72 24.00 -5.34
N SER A 287 -0.65 22.82 -4.73
CA SER A 287 -0.87 22.58 -3.30
C SER A 287 0.06 21.48 -2.79
N ARG A 288 -0.06 21.17 -1.49
CA ARG A 288 0.77 20.21 -0.75
C ARG A 288 0.83 18.88 -1.48
N ILE A 289 2.01 18.30 -1.60
CA ILE A 289 2.19 16.94 -2.14
C ILE A 289 2.07 15.97 -0.96
N SER A 290 1.32 14.90 -1.12
CA SER A 290 1.09 13.92 -0.05
C SER A 290 2.01 12.71 -0.15
N SER A 291 2.19 12.15 -1.36
CA SER A 291 2.92 10.90 -1.56
C SER A 291 3.62 10.85 -2.92
N LEU A 292 4.71 10.08 -2.98
CA LEU A 292 5.51 9.78 -4.16
C LEU A 292 5.68 8.27 -4.31
N GLN A 293 5.58 7.78 -5.54
CA GLN A 293 5.79 6.36 -5.84
C GLN A 293 6.52 6.19 -7.17
N TRP A 294 7.64 5.47 -7.14
CA TRP A 294 8.33 5.06 -8.37
C TRP A 294 7.48 4.08 -9.17
N SER A 295 7.57 4.15 -10.50
CA SER A 295 7.01 3.11 -11.36
C SER A 295 7.70 1.77 -11.07
N PRO A 296 6.94 0.68 -10.83
CA PRO A 296 7.52 -0.64 -10.59
C PRO A 296 8.04 -1.30 -11.87
N VAL A 297 7.69 -0.78 -13.05
CA VAL A 297 8.14 -1.31 -14.34
C VAL A 297 9.49 -0.69 -14.69
N SER A 298 10.53 -1.50 -14.65
CA SER A 298 11.89 -1.11 -15.03
C SER A 298 12.04 -1.14 -16.55
N SER A 299 11.86 0.02 -17.16
CA SER A 299 12.43 0.36 -18.47
C SER A 299 12.39 1.88 -18.56
N GLU A 300 13.52 2.51 -18.89
CA GLU A 300 13.58 3.96 -19.10
C GLU A 300 12.41 4.46 -19.97
N PRO A 301 11.81 5.61 -19.63
CA PRO A 301 12.27 6.61 -18.66
C PRO A 301 11.99 6.26 -17.19
N LYS A 302 12.78 6.86 -16.30
CA LYS A 302 12.60 6.82 -14.83
C LYS A 302 11.35 7.59 -14.45
N ILE A 303 10.20 6.90 -14.49
CA ILE A 303 8.90 7.49 -14.18
C ILE A 303 8.63 7.44 -12.68
N VAL A 304 8.24 8.57 -12.11
CA VAL A 304 7.66 8.68 -10.77
C VAL A 304 6.25 9.26 -10.84
N PHE A 305 5.41 8.83 -9.92
CA PHE A 305 4.09 9.40 -9.71
C PHE A 305 4.05 10.20 -8.41
N SER A 306 3.34 11.31 -8.41
CA SER A 306 3.06 12.11 -7.22
C SER A 306 1.56 12.32 -7.07
N CYS A 307 1.08 12.53 -5.85
CA CYS A 307 -0.29 12.97 -5.59
C CYS A 307 -0.35 14.16 -4.64
N SER A 308 -1.38 14.99 -4.79
CA SER A 308 -1.46 16.27 -4.11
C SER A 308 -2.88 16.62 -3.65
N TRP A 309 -2.94 17.58 -2.74
CA TRP A 309 -4.14 18.25 -2.29
C TRP A 309 -4.73 19.18 -3.37
N ASP A 310 -4.06 19.34 -4.52
CA ASP A 310 -4.60 20.02 -5.71
C ASP A 310 -5.53 19.13 -6.57
N PHE A 311 -5.87 17.94 -6.07
CA PHE A 311 -6.77 16.96 -6.69
C PHE A 311 -6.17 16.26 -7.92
N THR A 312 -4.85 16.37 -8.11
CA THR A 312 -4.14 15.74 -9.22
C THR A 312 -3.14 14.69 -8.74
N ALA A 313 -3.07 13.60 -9.49
CA ALA A 313 -1.89 12.74 -9.56
C ALA A 313 -1.10 13.12 -10.82
N ARG A 314 0.23 13.14 -10.74
CA ARG A 314 1.09 13.52 -11.87
C ARG A 314 2.14 12.46 -12.11
N SER A 315 2.44 12.24 -13.39
CA SER A 315 3.56 11.43 -13.86
C SER A 315 4.71 12.35 -14.22
N TRP A 316 5.93 11.97 -13.83
CA TRP A 316 7.13 12.76 -14.07
C TRP A 316 8.19 11.90 -14.73
N ASP A 317 8.87 12.48 -15.70
CA ASP A 317 10.15 11.98 -16.16
C ASP A 317 11.24 12.61 -15.28
N VAL A 318 11.88 11.80 -14.44
CA VAL A 318 12.88 12.27 -13.47
C VAL A 318 14.15 12.75 -14.16
N GLU A 319 14.50 12.19 -15.33
CA GLU A 319 15.72 12.55 -16.05
C GLU A 319 15.56 13.86 -16.81
N ALA A 320 14.40 14.04 -17.45
CA ALA A 320 14.06 15.30 -18.10
C ALA A 320 13.60 16.38 -17.10
N GLY A 321 13.20 16.00 -15.88
CA GLY A 321 12.69 16.91 -14.85
C GLY A 321 11.33 17.52 -15.21
N VAL A 322 10.53 16.84 -16.04
CA VAL A 322 9.26 17.37 -16.56
C VAL A 322 8.06 16.52 -16.15
N CYS A 323 6.93 17.19 -15.95
CA CYS A 323 5.64 16.53 -15.76
C CYS A 323 5.14 16.02 -17.13
N THR A 324 5.02 14.70 -17.29
CA THR A 324 4.61 14.04 -18.53
C THR A 324 3.11 13.83 -18.64
N ALA A 325 2.40 13.66 -17.52
CA ALA A 325 0.95 13.54 -17.50
C ALA A 325 0.34 14.08 -16.21
N THR A 326 -0.90 14.54 -16.28
CA THR A 326 -1.71 14.96 -15.12
C THR A 326 -3.04 14.24 -15.15
N MET A 327 -3.39 13.63 -14.02
CA MET A 327 -4.53 12.74 -13.83
C MET A 327 -5.40 13.33 -12.72
N THR A 328 -6.59 13.82 -13.06
CA THR A 328 -7.43 14.56 -12.11
C THR A 328 -8.57 13.68 -11.61
N ALA A 329 -8.70 13.54 -10.29
CA ALA A 329 -9.92 13.04 -9.67
C ALA A 329 -10.70 14.26 -9.17
N ALA A 330 -11.80 14.60 -9.85
CA ALA A 330 -12.57 15.81 -9.59
C ALA A 330 -12.80 16.07 -8.08
N GLU A 331 -12.25 17.18 -7.59
CA GLU A 331 -12.48 17.79 -6.27
C GLU A 331 -12.14 16.96 -5.03
N LYS A 332 -11.20 16.01 -5.13
CA LYS A 332 -10.82 15.12 -4.01
C LYS A 332 -9.34 15.21 -3.70
N ALA A 333 -8.99 15.66 -2.48
CA ALA A 333 -7.61 15.69 -2.02
C ALA A 333 -7.04 14.26 -2.00
N MET A 334 -5.89 14.05 -2.62
CA MET A 334 -5.23 12.75 -2.61
C MET A 334 -4.26 12.69 -1.43
N LEU A 335 -4.40 11.65 -0.60
CA LEU A 335 -3.62 11.44 0.62
C LEU A 335 -2.47 10.46 0.41
N ASP A 336 -2.63 9.49 -0.49
CA ASP A 336 -1.60 8.50 -0.79
C ASP A 336 -1.78 7.92 -2.22
N ILE A 337 -0.76 7.28 -2.76
CA ILE A 337 -0.79 6.61 -4.07
C ILE A 337 -0.06 5.28 -4.08
N ALA A 338 -0.56 4.35 -4.88
CA ALA A 338 0.13 3.11 -5.22
C ALA A 338 0.03 2.82 -6.72
N VAL A 339 1.01 2.10 -7.26
CA VAL A 339 1.03 1.68 -8.66
C VAL A 339 1.11 0.17 -8.72
N THR A 340 0.27 -0.46 -9.56
CA THR A 340 0.29 -1.91 -9.72
C THR A 340 1.60 -2.39 -10.32
N CYS A 341 2.06 -3.60 -9.96
CA CYS A 341 3.37 -4.14 -10.38
C CYS A 341 3.61 -4.14 -11.91
N ASN A 342 2.53 -4.18 -12.71
CA ASN A 342 2.59 -4.11 -14.17
C ASN A 342 2.63 -2.67 -14.74
N GLY A 343 2.61 -1.64 -13.89
CA GLY A 343 2.66 -0.22 -14.27
C GLY A 343 1.41 0.28 -15.01
N ARG A 344 0.30 -0.46 -14.99
CA ARG A 344 -0.90 -0.09 -15.77
C ARG A 344 -1.95 0.68 -15.00
N ASN A 345 -2.00 0.53 -13.68
CA ASN A 345 -2.98 1.22 -12.84
C ASN A 345 -2.28 2.04 -11.75
N LEU A 346 -2.69 3.29 -11.61
CA LEU A 346 -2.39 4.14 -10.47
C LEU A 346 -3.64 4.23 -9.60
N ILE A 347 -3.49 4.00 -8.30
CA ILE A 347 -4.59 4.11 -7.35
C ILE A 347 -4.26 5.22 -6.37
N SER A 348 -5.17 6.18 -6.21
CA SER A 348 -5.06 7.24 -5.20
C SER A 348 -6.01 6.96 -4.03
N ALA A 349 -5.48 7.02 -2.81
CA ALA A 349 -6.29 7.16 -1.61
C ALA A 349 -6.75 8.62 -1.51
N ASN A 350 -8.04 8.85 -1.34
CA ASN A 350 -8.58 10.20 -1.27
C ASN A 350 -9.02 10.54 0.16
N GLY A 351 -8.98 11.83 0.50
CA GLY A 351 -9.49 12.35 1.78
C GLY A 351 -11.02 12.30 1.91
N ASP A 352 -11.71 11.79 0.90
CA ASP A 352 -13.12 11.42 0.97
C ASP A 352 -13.26 9.89 1.12
N ARG A 353 -14.49 9.38 1.06
CA ARG A 353 -14.76 7.95 1.22
C ARG A 353 -14.53 7.14 -0.07
N THR A 354 -13.53 7.52 -0.87
CA THR A 354 -13.22 6.81 -2.12
C THR A 354 -11.72 6.63 -2.32
N ALA A 355 -11.35 5.61 -3.09
CA ALA A 355 -10.07 5.56 -3.77
C ALA A 355 -10.31 5.63 -5.27
N SER A 356 -9.49 6.37 -6.02
CA SER A 356 -9.63 6.50 -7.48
C SER A 356 -8.62 5.59 -8.18
N VAL A 357 -9.07 4.81 -9.15
CA VAL A 357 -8.23 3.94 -9.98
C VAL A 357 -8.15 4.52 -11.37
N PHE A 358 -6.95 4.87 -11.78
CA PHE A 358 -6.65 5.43 -13.09
C PHE A 358 -5.88 4.42 -13.94
N ALA A 359 -6.29 4.26 -15.19
CA ALA A 359 -5.51 3.52 -16.19
C ALA A 359 -4.41 4.41 -16.77
N ILE A 360 -3.15 4.07 -16.52
CA ILE A 360 -1.99 4.81 -17.02
C ILE A 360 -1.92 4.67 -18.54
N GLY A 361 -1.79 5.80 -19.25
CA GLY A 361 -1.79 5.86 -20.71
C GLY A 361 -3.18 5.90 -21.37
N SER A 362 -4.25 5.89 -20.57
CA SER A 362 -5.63 6.08 -21.05
C SER A 362 -6.16 7.45 -20.62
N SER A 363 -7.00 8.07 -21.45
CA SER A 363 -7.69 9.33 -21.15
C SER A 363 -9.08 9.15 -20.53
N GLY A 364 -9.46 7.91 -20.22
CA GLY A 364 -10.77 7.60 -19.62
C GLY A 364 -10.93 8.16 -18.20
N PRO A 365 -12.17 8.34 -17.72
CA PRO A 365 -12.42 8.75 -16.35
C PRO A 365 -11.92 7.69 -15.35
N PRO A 366 -11.48 8.08 -14.15
CA PRO A 366 -11.12 7.12 -13.12
C PRO A 366 -12.33 6.30 -12.70
N SER A 367 -12.09 5.04 -12.33
CA SER A 367 -13.07 4.25 -11.58
C SER A 367 -12.86 4.48 -10.07
N HIS A 368 -13.86 4.16 -9.24
CA HIS A 368 -13.81 4.43 -7.81
C HIS A 368 -14.07 3.19 -6.97
N LEU A 369 -13.27 3.01 -5.93
CA LEU A 369 -13.50 2.05 -4.86
C LEU A 369 -14.22 2.78 -3.73
N SER A 370 -15.40 2.29 -3.34
CA SER A 370 -16.25 2.97 -2.33
C SER A 370 -15.93 2.50 -0.91
N HIS A 371 -15.76 3.46 0.00
CA HIS A 371 -15.44 3.22 1.42
C HIS A 371 -16.50 3.82 2.34
N THR A 372 -16.42 3.49 3.63
CA THR A 372 -17.30 4.05 4.68
C THR A 372 -16.69 5.25 5.41
N SER A 373 -15.40 5.50 5.26
CA SER A 373 -14.62 6.55 5.93
C SER A 373 -13.45 6.99 5.02
N PRO A 374 -12.76 8.12 5.28
CA PRO A 374 -11.64 8.58 4.46
C PRO A 374 -10.52 7.54 4.29
N VAL A 375 -9.98 7.44 3.09
CA VAL A 375 -8.88 6.51 2.77
C VAL A 375 -7.56 7.22 3.03
N SER A 376 -6.80 6.75 4.00
CA SER A 376 -5.56 7.37 4.47
C SER A 376 -4.33 6.85 3.74
N SER A 377 -4.33 5.57 3.37
CA SER A 377 -3.15 4.89 2.82
C SER A 377 -3.54 3.81 1.83
N ILE A 378 -2.66 3.50 0.87
CA ILE A 378 -2.92 2.48 -0.14
C ILE A 378 -1.64 1.75 -0.54
N ALA A 379 -1.71 0.43 -0.70
CA ALA A 379 -0.57 -0.40 -1.09
C ALA A 379 -0.99 -1.38 -2.18
N ALA A 380 -0.24 -1.41 -3.29
CA ALA A 380 -0.47 -2.39 -4.35
C ALA A 380 0.26 -3.71 -4.04
N HIS A 381 -0.29 -4.83 -4.49
CA HIS A 381 0.41 -6.09 -4.36
C HIS A 381 1.68 -6.08 -5.24
N PRO A 382 2.85 -6.49 -4.71
CA PRO A 382 4.11 -6.36 -5.44
C PRO A 382 4.24 -7.31 -6.63
N THR A 383 3.48 -8.41 -6.67
CA THR A 383 3.54 -9.36 -7.80
C THR A 383 2.21 -9.52 -8.55
N SER A 384 1.09 -9.08 -7.99
CA SER A 384 -0.23 -9.25 -8.61
C SER A 384 -0.71 -7.92 -9.14
N ALA A 385 -1.00 -7.87 -10.44
CA ALA A 385 -1.44 -6.66 -11.12
C ALA A 385 -2.85 -6.19 -10.73
N HIS A 386 -3.59 -6.99 -9.96
CA HIS A 386 -5.01 -6.79 -9.69
C HIS A 386 -5.30 -6.54 -8.21
N HIS A 387 -4.40 -6.90 -7.29
CA HIS A 387 -4.68 -6.81 -5.86
C HIS A 387 -4.14 -5.53 -5.25
N VAL A 388 -4.97 -4.87 -4.43
CA VAL A 388 -4.63 -3.61 -3.73
C VAL A 388 -5.20 -3.64 -2.33
N ALA A 389 -4.44 -3.20 -1.33
CA ALA A 389 -4.87 -3.00 0.03
C ALA A 389 -5.09 -1.50 0.29
N SER A 390 -6.15 -1.18 1.02
CA SER A 390 -6.51 0.21 1.34
C SER A 390 -6.80 0.34 2.82
N GLY A 391 -6.26 1.40 3.41
CA GLY A 391 -6.30 1.70 4.83
C GLY A 391 -7.17 2.90 5.05
N CYS A 392 -8.01 2.83 6.08
CA CYS A 392 -9.06 3.79 6.27
C CYS A 392 -9.07 4.30 7.70
N MET A 393 -9.55 5.54 7.86
CA MET A 393 -9.69 6.16 9.18
C MET A 393 -10.75 5.47 10.07
N ASP A 394 -11.50 4.49 9.54
CA ASP A 394 -12.37 3.60 10.31
C ASP A 394 -11.65 2.38 10.93
N GLY A 395 -10.33 2.27 10.77
CA GLY A 395 -9.54 1.16 11.30
C GLY A 395 -9.64 -0.14 10.51
N ILE A 396 -10.36 -0.15 9.39
CA ILE A 396 -10.58 -1.33 8.55
C ILE A 396 -9.68 -1.26 7.32
N VAL A 397 -8.90 -2.32 7.13
CA VAL A 397 -8.17 -2.56 5.89
C VAL A 397 -9.03 -3.39 4.95
N ARG A 398 -9.08 -2.97 3.68
CA ARG A 398 -9.86 -3.63 2.64
C ARG A 398 -8.93 -4.08 1.52
N ILE A 399 -9.06 -5.34 1.12
CA ILE A 399 -8.37 -5.94 -0.02
C ILE A 399 -9.31 -5.90 -1.21
N TRP A 400 -8.82 -5.33 -2.30
CA TRP A 400 -9.55 -5.14 -3.55
C TRP A 400 -8.93 -5.97 -4.64
N ASP A 401 -9.78 -6.41 -5.57
CA ASP A 401 -9.38 -6.92 -6.87
C ASP A 401 -9.87 -5.92 -7.92
N LEU A 402 -8.95 -5.29 -8.64
CA LEU A 402 -9.25 -4.26 -9.64
C LEU A 402 -10.08 -4.78 -10.82
N ARG A 403 -10.23 -6.10 -10.98
CA ARG A 403 -11.18 -6.69 -11.93
C ARG A 403 -12.64 -6.49 -11.49
N ASN A 404 -12.88 -6.29 -10.18
CA ASN A 404 -14.16 -5.93 -9.59
C ASN A 404 -14.03 -4.75 -8.61
N THR A 405 -14.29 -3.55 -9.11
CA THR A 405 -14.18 -2.31 -8.32
C THR A 405 -15.40 -2.02 -7.43
N LYS A 406 -16.48 -2.81 -7.52
CA LYS A 406 -17.72 -2.53 -6.79
C LYS A 406 -17.68 -2.91 -5.32
N SER A 407 -16.86 -3.89 -4.94
CA SER A 407 -16.78 -4.37 -3.57
C SER A 407 -15.42 -4.96 -3.25
N ALA A 408 -14.93 -4.73 -2.03
CA ALA A 408 -13.73 -5.37 -1.53
C ALA A 408 -13.90 -6.90 -1.50
N VAL A 409 -12.84 -7.63 -1.83
CA VAL A 409 -12.82 -9.09 -1.74
C VAL A 409 -12.85 -9.50 -0.28
N GLU A 410 -12.01 -8.86 0.53
CA GLU A 410 -11.91 -9.09 1.98
C GLU A 410 -11.74 -7.79 2.75
N SER A 411 -12.15 -7.80 4.02
CA SER A 411 -11.97 -6.67 4.93
C SER A 411 -11.70 -7.15 6.35
N PHE A 412 -10.76 -6.52 7.03
CA PHE A 412 -10.38 -6.89 8.39
C PHE A 412 -9.99 -5.65 9.21
N VAL A 413 -10.14 -5.75 10.53
CA VAL A 413 -9.74 -4.69 11.45
C VAL A 413 -8.23 -4.75 11.60
N ALA A 414 -7.53 -3.67 11.25
CA ALA A 414 -6.07 -3.63 11.30
C ALA A 414 -5.56 -3.44 12.72
N THR A 415 -6.17 -2.55 13.50
CA THR A 415 -5.67 -2.16 14.82
C THR A 415 -6.72 -2.34 15.91
N GLY A 416 -6.41 -3.16 16.92
CA GLY A 416 -7.28 -3.44 18.07
C GLY A 416 -7.80 -4.87 18.16
N ASP A 417 -8.17 -5.29 19.37
CA ASP A 417 -8.59 -6.66 19.67
C ASP A 417 -9.75 -7.12 18.78
N GLN A 418 -9.56 -8.31 18.19
CA GLN A 418 -10.63 -9.13 17.66
C GLN A 418 -11.58 -9.45 18.82
N GLN A 419 -12.72 -8.76 18.87
CA GLN A 419 -13.93 -9.02 19.68
C GLN A 419 -13.81 -10.03 20.84
N GLY A 420 -13.87 -9.50 22.07
CA GLY A 420 -14.67 -10.14 23.12
C GLY A 420 -16.10 -9.59 23.09
N PRO A 421 -17.14 -10.33 23.56
CA PRO A 421 -18.50 -9.80 23.66
C PRO A 421 -18.56 -8.78 24.80
N GLY A 422 -18.20 -7.54 24.50
CA GLY A 422 -18.08 -6.45 25.46
C GLY A 422 -19.29 -5.53 25.43
N LYS A 423 -20.22 -5.77 26.37
CA LYS A 423 -21.16 -4.83 27.02
C LYS A 423 -21.68 -3.66 26.19
N GLU A 424 -23.00 -3.70 25.97
CA GLU A 424 -23.86 -2.64 25.46
C GLU A 424 -23.37 -1.21 25.80
N GLY A 425 -23.23 -0.36 24.77
CA GLY A 425 -23.36 1.09 24.93
C GLY A 425 -22.13 1.96 24.69
N LYS A 426 -20.91 1.43 24.53
CA LYS A 426 -19.75 2.25 24.12
C LYS A 426 -19.24 1.84 22.74
N LYS A 427 -19.52 2.69 21.75
CA LYS A 427 -18.91 2.65 20.41
C LYS A 427 -17.40 2.84 20.59
N LEU A 428 -16.64 1.75 20.72
CA LEU A 428 -15.18 1.77 20.69
C LEU A 428 -14.78 2.51 19.40
N LEU A 429 -14.12 3.67 19.53
CA LEU A 429 -13.52 4.33 18.38
C LEU A 429 -12.51 3.34 17.78
N ALA A 430 -12.78 2.90 16.56
CA ALA A 430 -11.82 2.15 15.79
C ALA A 430 -10.59 3.05 15.57
N SER A 431 -9.40 2.51 15.82
CA SER A 431 -8.14 3.25 15.69
C SER A 431 -7.81 3.47 14.23
N LYS A 432 -7.35 4.68 13.90
CA LYS A 432 -7.09 5.05 12.51
C LYS A 432 -5.90 4.26 11.96
N VAL A 433 -6.04 3.77 10.74
CA VAL A 433 -4.90 3.31 9.93
C VAL A 433 -4.29 4.55 9.28
N LEU A 434 -2.99 4.74 9.41
CA LEU A 434 -2.27 5.90 8.86
C LEU A 434 -1.36 5.50 7.70
N SER A 435 -0.84 4.27 7.71
CA SER A 435 0.04 3.76 6.66
C SER A 435 -0.17 2.28 6.42
N LEU A 436 0.01 1.87 5.17
CA LEU A 436 0.00 0.49 4.73
C LEU A 436 1.18 0.23 3.82
N ASP A 437 1.74 -0.97 3.93
CA ASP A 437 2.66 -1.50 2.94
C ASP A 437 2.41 -2.99 2.72
N TRP A 438 2.70 -3.49 1.51
CA TRP A 438 2.48 -4.88 1.12
C TRP A 438 3.76 -5.50 0.56
N SER A 439 4.32 -6.44 1.32
CA SER A 439 5.54 -7.17 0.97
C SER A 439 5.30 -8.32 -0.01
N GLN A 440 6.37 -8.74 -0.71
CA GLN A 440 6.36 -9.92 -1.58
C GLN A 440 6.09 -11.24 -0.83
N GLY A 441 6.27 -11.25 0.49
CA GLY A 441 6.00 -12.41 1.35
C GLY A 441 4.53 -12.58 1.72
N ASN A 442 3.60 -11.92 1.02
CA ASN A 442 2.18 -11.88 1.36
C ASN A 442 1.90 -11.28 2.75
N LEU A 443 2.81 -10.42 3.26
CA LEU A 443 2.59 -9.69 4.50
C LEU A 443 2.12 -8.27 4.20
N VAL A 444 1.05 -7.86 4.89
CA VAL A 444 0.53 -6.49 4.90
C VAL A 444 0.86 -5.88 6.25
N GLY A 445 1.70 -4.86 6.26
CA GLY A 445 2.01 -4.06 7.43
C GLY A 445 1.02 -2.91 7.56
N CYS A 446 0.44 -2.74 8.75
CA CYS A 446 -0.53 -1.69 9.04
C CYS A 446 -0.02 -0.83 10.19
N GLY A 447 0.30 0.45 9.91
CA GLY A 447 0.66 1.44 10.92
C GLY A 447 -0.53 2.33 11.29
N GLY A 448 -0.66 2.67 12.58
CA GLY A 448 -1.72 3.57 13.02
C GLY A 448 -1.60 4.03 14.47
N GLU A 449 -2.72 4.44 15.05
CA GLU A 449 -2.78 5.02 16.40
C GLU A 449 -2.42 4.03 17.53
N LYS A 450 -2.52 2.72 17.29
CA LYS A 450 -2.24 1.66 18.28
C LYS A 450 -0.91 0.91 18.04
N GLY A 451 -0.06 1.43 17.16
CA GLY A 451 1.19 0.79 16.78
C GLY A 451 1.12 0.13 15.40
N VAL A 452 1.84 -0.98 15.26
CA VAL A 452 1.95 -1.72 14.00
C VAL A 452 1.33 -3.11 14.13
N ASP A 453 0.49 -3.49 13.18
CA ASP A 453 -0.05 -4.83 13.05
C ASP A 453 0.35 -5.42 11.70
N ILE A 454 0.80 -6.67 11.68
CA ILE A 454 1.21 -7.36 10.46
C ILE A 454 0.27 -8.53 10.21
N PHE A 455 -0.28 -8.57 9.01
CA PHE A 455 -1.20 -9.60 8.56
C PHE A 455 -0.60 -10.40 7.42
N ARG A 456 -0.88 -11.70 7.38
CA ARG A 456 -0.57 -12.55 6.24
C ARG A 456 -1.81 -12.70 5.38
N VAL A 457 -1.74 -12.20 4.14
CA VAL A 457 -2.82 -12.26 3.15
C VAL A 457 -2.42 -13.23 2.06
N LYS A 458 -2.91 -14.48 2.15
CA LYS A 458 -2.69 -15.47 1.10
C LYS A 458 -3.65 -15.18 -0.05
N LEU A 459 -3.10 -14.64 -1.13
CA LEU A 459 -3.81 -14.53 -2.40
C LEU A 459 -3.87 -15.92 -3.06
N GLY A 460 -4.97 -16.19 -3.75
CA GLY A 460 -5.00 -17.26 -4.73
C GLY A 460 -4.06 -16.94 -5.90
N ASN A 461 -3.40 -17.97 -6.44
CA ASN A 461 -2.37 -17.86 -7.48
C ASN A 461 -2.93 -17.48 -8.86
#